data_AF-A0A365H2S0-F1
#
_entry.id   AF-A0A365H2S0-F1
#
_cell.length_a   1.000
_cell.length_b   1.000
_cell.length_c   1.000
_cell.angle_alpha   90.00
_cell.angle_beta   90.00
_cell.angle_gamma   90.00
#
_symmetry.space_group_name_H-M   'P 1'
#
loop_
_entity.id
_entity.type
_entity.pdbx_description
1 polymer ?
#
loop_
_entity_poly.entity_id
_entity_poly.type
_entity_poly.pdbx_seq_one_letter_code
_entity_poly.pdbx_strand_id
1 'polypeptide(L)'
;MSPKMPLIILSLALLAGCSSEGDPSSAASSPPPPPTTLAPPSPGTQPEVKPEDQTKFIQALTQVDKKLAADGGMMLIKAVETCTDIQQGKSGAELLDRVKRSYAVTEDAKAQQILKATQTYICPGLIKQS
;
A
#
# COMPACT_ATOMS: atom_id res chain seq x y z
N MET A 1 -40.91 -8.86 -18.25
CA MET A 1 -41.21 -10.05 -17.42
C MET A 1 -40.13 -10.14 -16.35
N SER A 2 -40.48 -9.81 -15.10
CA SER A 2 -39.64 -10.01 -13.91
C SER A 2 -40.14 -11.26 -13.16
N PRO A 3 -39.23 -12.01 -12.54
CA PRO A 3 -39.44 -12.41 -11.14
C PRO A 3 -38.13 -12.27 -10.32
N LYS A 4 -38.16 -11.57 -9.17
CA LYS A 4 -38.43 -12.04 -7.79
C LYS A 4 -37.16 -12.56 -7.08
N MET A 5 -36.59 -11.69 -6.23
CA MET A 5 -35.70 -12.07 -5.12
C MET A 5 -36.44 -12.96 -4.11
N PRO A 6 -35.70 -13.81 -3.38
CA PRO A 6 -35.96 -14.07 -1.98
C PRO A 6 -34.84 -13.51 -1.10
N LEU A 7 -35.28 -12.76 -0.10
CA LEU A 7 -34.55 -12.18 1.02
C LEU A 7 -34.55 -13.24 2.14
N ILE A 8 -33.37 -13.66 2.64
CA ILE A 8 -33.27 -14.61 3.76
C ILE A 8 -32.68 -13.87 4.96
N ILE A 9 -33.55 -13.64 5.95
CA ILE A 9 -33.25 -13.23 7.33
C ILE A 9 -33.56 -14.45 8.21
N LEU A 10 -32.62 -14.86 9.08
CA LEU A 10 -32.81 -15.51 10.40
C LEU A 10 -31.40 -15.91 10.92
N SER A 11 -30.76 -15.20 11.86
CA SER A 11 -30.97 -15.15 13.32
C SER A 11 -30.53 -16.42 14.09
N LEU A 12 -29.85 -16.20 15.23
CA LEU A 12 -29.64 -16.98 16.48
C LEU A 12 -28.14 -16.89 16.88
N ALA A 13 -27.70 -16.02 17.80
CA ALA A 13 -27.92 -15.99 19.26
C ALA A 13 -27.25 -17.16 20.02
N LEU A 14 -26.85 -16.89 21.28
CA LEU A 14 -26.19 -17.75 22.31
C LEU A 14 -24.65 -17.65 22.32
N LEU A 15 -23.91 -17.36 23.41
CA LEU A 15 -24.13 -17.20 24.87
C LEU A 15 -23.05 -16.23 25.41
N ALA A 16 -23.43 -15.22 26.20
CA ALA A 16 -23.32 -15.18 27.67
C ALA A 16 -21.90 -15.34 28.24
N GLY A 17 -21.37 -14.24 28.77
CA GLY A 17 -20.28 -14.20 29.75
C GLY A 17 -20.46 -12.94 30.59
N CYS A 18 -21.05 -13.12 31.77
CA CYS A 18 -21.31 -12.10 32.78
C CYS A 18 -20.39 -12.37 33.97
N SER A 19 -19.67 -11.33 34.41
CA SER A 19 -18.89 -11.12 35.67
C SER A 19 -17.74 -10.18 35.33
N SER A 20 -17.33 -9.18 36.09
CA SER A 20 -17.67 -8.68 37.41
C SER A 20 -17.18 -7.23 37.50
N GLU A 21 -17.90 -6.45 38.28
CA GLU A 21 -17.49 -5.31 39.11
C GLU A 21 -16.00 -4.89 39.09
N GLY A 22 -15.73 -3.61 38.78
CA GLY A 22 -14.41 -2.99 38.93
C GLY A 22 -14.44 -1.47 38.65
N ASP A 23 -14.12 -0.70 39.68
CA ASP A 23 -14.03 0.76 39.86
C ASP A 23 -13.38 1.59 38.70
N PRO A 24 -13.61 2.92 38.63
CA PRO A 24 -13.22 3.78 37.52
C PRO A 24 -11.73 4.12 37.60
N SER A 25 -10.96 3.72 36.60
CA SER A 25 -9.55 4.14 36.51
C SER A 25 -9.14 4.40 35.07
N SER A 26 -8.77 5.66 34.83
CA SER A 26 -7.84 6.16 33.83
C SER A 26 -8.02 5.71 32.38
N ALA A 27 -8.33 6.68 31.52
CA ALA A 27 -8.10 6.59 30.08
C ALA A 27 -6.62 6.25 29.83
N ALA A 28 -6.34 4.97 29.59
CA ALA A 28 -5.04 4.50 29.15
C ALA A 28 -4.96 4.70 27.63
N SER A 29 -4.12 5.64 27.20
CA SER A 29 -3.70 5.77 25.81
C SER A 29 -3.21 4.41 25.32
N SER A 30 -3.88 3.84 24.33
CA SER A 30 -3.44 2.61 23.68
C SER A 30 -2.02 2.80 23.15
N PRO A 31 -1.09 1.85 23.38
CA PRO A 31 0.21 1.90 22.77
C PRO A 31 0.06 1.90 21.24
N PRO A 32 0.92 2.61 20.49
CA PRO A 32 0.90 2.56 19.04
C PRO A 32 1.04 1.09 18.58
N PRO A 33 0.36 0.71 17.48
CA PRO A 33 0.50 -0.64 16.94
C PRO A 33 1.99 -0.94 16.70
N PRO A 34 2.46 -2.16 16.98
CA PRO A 34 3.83 -2.54 16.66
C PRO A 34 4.09 -2.28 15.17
N PRO A 35 5.32 -1.89 14.78
CA PRO A 35 5.65 -1.76 13.37
C PRO A 35 5.33 -3.10 12.71
N THR A 36 4.41 -3.08 11.75
CA THR A 36 4.14 -4.23 10.89
C THR A 36 5.43 -4.52 10.14
N THR A 37 6.22 -5.46 10.63
CA THR A 37 7.36 -6.00 9.91
C THR A 37 6.80 -6.65 8.66
N LEU A 38 6.84 -5.94 7.54
CA LEU A 38 6.61 -6.50 6.21
C LEU A 38 7.53 -7.71 6.10
N ALA A 39 6.95 -8.91 6.03
CA ALA A 39 7.71 -10.11 5.75
C ALA A 39 8.51 -9.87 4.46
N PRO A 40 9.83 -10.17 4.45
CA PRO A 40 10.63 -9.96 3.25
C PRO A 40 10.01 -10.77 2.10
N PRO A 41 9.89 -10.18 0.89
CA PRO A 41 9.39 -10.90 -0.26
C PRO A 41 10.26 -12.14 -0.52
N SER A 42 9.62 -13.24 -0.90
CA SER A 42 10.31 -14.51 -1.16
C SER A 42 11.50 -14.34 -2.12
N PRO A 43 12.62 -15.05 -1.89
CA PRO A 43 13.80 -14.97 -2.75
C PRO A 43 13.49 -15.63 -4.09
N GLY A 44 13.20 -14.81 -5.09
CA GLY A 44 12.85 -15.30 -6.43
C GLY A 44 12.56 -14.17 -7.40
N THR A 45 13.61 -13.66 -8.04
CA THR A 45 13.55 -12.92 -9.32
C THR A 45 12.81 -11.58 -9.30
N GLN A 46 12.77 -10.88 -8.17
CA GLN A 46 12.39 -9.47 -8.17
C GLN A 46 13.65 -8.60 -8.07
N PRO A 47 13.72 -7.49 -8.84
CA PRO A 47 14.78 -6.52 -8.67
C PRO A 47 14.83 -6.06 -7.21
N GLU A 48 15.97 -6.26 -6.56
CA GLU A 48 16.10 -6.02 -5.13
C GLU A 48 16.32 -4.52 -4.90
N VAL A 49 15.40 -3.90 -4.17
CA VAL A 49 15.50 -2.50 -3.70
C VAL A 49 16.01 -2.55 -2.27
N LYS A 50 16.95 -1.68 -1.89
CA LYS A 50 17.45 -1.61 -0.51
C LYS A 50 16.30 -1.39 0.49
N PRO A 51 16.26 -2.09 1.65
CA PRO A 51 15.18 -1.96 2.63
C PRO A 51 14.92 -0.52 3.11
N GLU A 52 15.97 0.27 3.25
CA GLU A 52 15.90 1.70 3.61
C GLU A 52 15.17 2.54 2.55
N ASP A 53 15.37 2.23 1.27
CA ASP A 53 14.75 2.94 0.16
C ASP A 53 13.29 2.49 -0.03
N GLN A 54 13.00 1.21 0.22
CA GLN A 54 11.63 0.72 0.31
C GLN A 54 10.85 1.47 1.39
N THR A 55 11.42 1.62 2.58
CA THR A 55 10.79 2.32 3.71
C THR A 55 10.50 3.78 3.36
N LYS A 56 11.48 4.50 2.80
CA LYS A 56 11.32 5.90 2.37
C LYS A 56 10.26 6.05 1.28
N PHE A 57 10.22 5.10 0.33
CA PHE A 57 9.20 5.09 -0.71
C PHE A 57 7.78 4.92 -0.15
N ILE A 58 7.56 3.93 0.73
CA ILE A 58 6.24 3.72 1.35
C ILE A 58 5.84 4.92 2.22
N GLN A 59 6.79 5.52 2.94
CA GLN A 59 6.53 6.75 3.69
C GLN A 59 6.11 7.90 2.76
N ALA A 60 6.78 8.07 1.62
CA ALA A 60 6.42 9.07 0.63
C ALA A 60 5.01 8.81 0.06
N LEU A 61 4.67 7.56 -0.28
CA LEU A 61 3.32 7.20 -0.72
C LEU A 61 2.26 7.52 0.32
N THR A 62 2.54 7.26 1.59
CA THR A 62 1.62 7.60 2.71
C THR A 62 1.33 9.10 2.77
N GLN A 63 2.29 9.95 2.42
CA GLN A 63 2.12 11.41 2.37
C GLN A 63 1.30 11.85 1.16
N VAL A 64 1.38 11.13 0.03
CA VAL A 64 0.55 11.38 -1.17
C VAL A 64 -0.89 10.97 -0.89
N ASP A 65 -1.09 9.74 -0.45
CA ASP A 65 -2.40 9.18 -0.09
C ASP A 65 -2.19 7.95 0.80
N LYS A 66 -2.76 7.97 2.00
CA LYS A 66 -2.64 6.87 2.97
C LYS A 66 -3.10 5.52 2.42
N LYS A 67 -4.01 5.51 1.43
CA LYS A 67 -4.49 4.27 0.80
C LYS A 67 -3.43 3.59 -0.07
N LEU A 68 -2.46 4.34 -0.59
CA LEU A 68 -1.39 3.77 -1.42
C LEU A 68 -0.46 2.88 -0.59
N ALA A 69 -0.24 3.23 0.69
CA ALA A 69 0.62 2.45 1.58
C ALA A 69 -0.06 1.21 2.18
N ALA A 70 -1.33 0.95 1.87
CA ALA A 70 -2.07 -0.19 2.42
C ALA A 70 -1.49 -1.55 1.97
N ASP A 71 -0.92 -1.60 0.76
CA ASP A 71 -0.23 -2.76 0.22
C ASP A 71 1.16 -2.34 -0.30
N GLY A 72 2.10 -2.20 0.63
CA GLY A 72 3.46 -1.74 0.32
C GLY A 72 4.21 -2.66 -0.63
N GLY A 73 4.00 -3.97 -0.55
CA GLY A 73 4.63 -4.94 -1.45
C GLY A 73 4.20 -4.73 -2.90
N MET A 74 2.89 -4.60 -3.13
CA MET A 74 2.35 -4.34 -4.47
C MET A 74 2.80 -2.98 -5.02
N MET A 75 2.89 -1.95 -4.17
CA MET A 75 3.39 -0.64 -4.60
C MET A 75 4.86 -0.67 -5.00
N LEU A 76 5.70 -1.44 -4.30
CA LEU A 76 7.11 -1.60 -4.66
C LEU A 76 7.27 -2.26 -6.03
N ILE A 77 6.47 -3.30 -6.34
CA ILE A 77 6.45 -3.93 -7.66
C ILE A 77 6.13 -2.91 -8.75
N LYS A 78 5.05 -2.14 -8.56
CA LYS A 78 4.64 -1.08 -9.50
C LYS A 78 5.69 0.01 -9.65
N ALA A 79 6.41 0.34 -8.59
CA ALA A 79 7.47 1.33 -8.62
C ALA A 79 8.70 0.83 -9.39
N VAL A 80 9.06 -0.44 -9.23
CA VAL A 80 10.10 -1.10 -10.01
C VAL A 80 9.73 -1.09 -11.50
N GLU A 81 8.51 -1.49 -11.86
CA GLU A 81 8.01 -1.43 -13.25
C GLU A 81 8.06 0.00 -13.81
N THR A 82 7.61 0.98 -13.04
CA THR A 82 7.68 2.40 -13.40
C THR A 82 9.13 2.84 -13.61
N CYS A 83 10.06 2.36 -12.80
CA CYS A 83 11.47 2.66 -13.00
C CYS A 83 12.04 2.00 -14.27
N THR A 84 11.67 0.75 -14.56
CA THR A 84 12.03 0.08 -15.82
C THR A 84 11.53 0.88 -17.02
N ASP A 85 10.29 1.38 -16.97
CA ASP A 85 9.73 2.25 -18.00
C ASP A 85 10.57 3.52 -18.21
N ILE A 86 11.00 4.17 -17.13
CA ILE A 86 11.90 5.35 -17.18
C ILE A 86 13.24 4.98 -17.82
N GLN A 87 13.85 3.86 -17.42
CA GLN A 87 15.12 3.40 -17.98
C GLN A 87 15.01 3.03 -19.47
N GLN A 88 13.82 2.64 -19.93
CA GLN A 88 13.51 2.42 -21.35
C GLN A 88 13.21 3.72 -22.13
N GLY A 89 13.28 4.88 -21.48
CA GLY A 89 13.06 6.18 -22.11
C GLY A 89 11.60 6.64 -22.16
N LYS A 90 10.67 5.93 -21.51
CA LYS A 90 9.29 6.40 -21.39
C LYS A 90 9.26 7.62 -20.48
N SER A 91 8.50 8.65 -20.89
CA SER A 91 8.47 9.93 -20.20
C SER A 91 7.20 10.72 -20.53
N GLY A 92 7.04 11.88 -19.91
CA GLY A 92 5.93 12.81 -20.21
C GLY A 92 4.55 12.25 -19.87
N ALA A 93 3.56 12.57 -20.71
CA ALA A 93 2.17 12.23 -20.48
C ALA A 93 1.90 10.72 -20.45
N GLU A 94 2.56 9.94 -21.31
CA GLU A 94 2.37 8.48 -21.36
C GLU A 94 2.76 7.82 -20.02
N LEU A 95 3.91 8.22 -19.48
CA LEU A 95 4.39 7.72 -18.20
C LEU A 95 3.47 8.14 -17.05
N LEU A 96 3.01 9.40 -17.07
CA LEU A 96 2.11 9.91 -16.05
C LEU A 96 0.76 9.17 -16.05
N ASP A 97 0.18 8.94 -17.24
CA ASP A 97 -1.06 8.17 -17.39
C ASP A 97 -0.91 6.72 -16.94
N ARG A 98 0.26 6.12 -17.19
CA ARG A 98 0.57 4.78 -16.68
C ARG A 98 0.63 4.76 -15.15
N VAL A 99 1.32 5.73 -14.53
CA VAL A 99 1.35 5.85 -13.06
C VAL A 99 -0.06 6.04 -12.51
N LYS A 100 -0.89 6.88 -13.12
CA LYS A 100 -2.29 7.06 -12.72
C LYS A 100 -3.07 5.74 -12.68
N ARG A 101 -2.97 4.95 -13.76
CA ARG A 101 -3.62 3.62 -13.84
C ARG A 101 -3.05 2.63 -12.84
N SER A 102 -1.71 2.53 -12.75
CA SER A 102 -1.05 1.58 -11.87
C SER A 102 -1.37 1.85 -10.40
N TYR A 103 -1.44 3.13 -9.99
CA TYR A 103 -1.68 3.51 -8.60
C TYR A 103 -3.15 3.84 -8.30
N ALA A 104 -4.04 3.68 -9.28
CA ALA A 104 -5.46 4.05 -9.18
C ALA A 104 -5.68 5.50 -8.68
N VAL A 105 -4.83 6.43 -9.13
CA VAL A 105 -4.95 7.87 -8.83
C VAL A 105 -5.46 8.62 -10.05
N THR A 106 -6.31 9.61 -9.83
CA THR A 106 -6.93 10.40 -10.92
C THR A 106 -6.25 11.76 -11.11
N GLU A 107 -5.57 12.23 -10.07
CA GLU A 107 -4.99 13.55 -9.95
C GLU A 107 -3.53 13.56 -10.44
N ASP A 108 -3.23 14.41 -11.42
CA ASP A 108 -1.89 14.52 -12.00
C ASP A 108 -0.84 14.89 -10.95
N ALA A 109 -1.19 15.75 -9.99
CA ALA A 109 -0.30 16.13 -8.90
C ALA A 109 0.14 14.92 -8.05
N LYS A 110 -0.79 14.00 -7.74
CA LYS A 110 -0.47 12.77 -7.00
C LYS A 110 0.39 11.85 -7.84
N ALA A 111 0.05 11.66 -9.11
CA ALA A 111 0.84 10.84 -10.03
C ALA A 111 2.27 11.37 -10.19
N GLN A 112 2.45 12.70 -10.28
CA GLN A 112 3.78 13.32 -10.31
C GLN A 112 4.56 13.10 -9.02
N GLN A 113 3.92 13.18 -7.86
CA GLN A 113 4.57 12.90 -6.58
C GLN A 113 5.01 11.45 -6.47
N ILE A 114 4.18 10.49 -6.90
CA ILE A 114 4.51 9.06 -6.96
C ILE A 114 5.69 8.82 -7.91
N LEU A 115 5.66 9.45 -9.09
CA LEU A 115 6.73 9.35 -10.07
C LEU A 115 8.05 9.88 -9.51
N LYS A 116 8.02 11.04 -8.83
CA LYS A 116 9.18 11.62 -8.17
C LYS A 116 9.71 10.72 -7.05
N ALA A 117 8.83 10.15 -6.23
CA ALA A 117 9.23 9.22 -5.17
C ALA A 117 9.89 7.96 -5.75
N THR A 118 9.35 7.43 -6.84
CA THR A 118 9.91 6.29 -7.58
C THR A 118 11.31 6.61 -8.11
N GLN A 119 11.48 7.76 -8.76
CA GLN A 119 12.78 8.22 -9.28
C GLN A 119 13.80 8.45 -8.17
N THR A 120 13.36 8.90 -6.99
CA THR A 120 14.26 9.27 -5.89
C THR A 120 14.71 8.03 -5.11
N TYR A 121 13.81 7.11 -4.81
CA TYR A 121 14.08 6.01 -3.88
C TYR A 121 14.25 4.66 -4.60
N ILE A 122 13.48 4.40 -5.66
CA ILE A 122 13.45 3.08 -6.29
C ILE A 122 14.47 2.98 -7.40
N CYS A 123 14.54 3.98 -8.29
CA CYS A 123 15.46 3.93 -9.42
C CYS A 123 16.94 3.84 -9.07
N PRO A 124 17.47 4.57 -8.07
CA PRO A 124 18.86 4.45 -7.66
C PRO A 124 19.13 3.19 -6.84
N GLY A 125 18.10 2.70 -6.12
CA GLY A 125 18.18 1.55 -5.22
C GLY A 125 18.02 0.19 -5.93
N LEU A 126 17.68 0.18 -7.22
CA LEU A 126 17.55 -1.01 -8.04
C LEU A 126 18.91 -1.67 -8.25
N ILE A 127 19.16 -2.77 -7.53
CA ILE A 127 20.35 -3.58 -7.71
C ILE A 127 20.22 -4.29 -9.06
N LYS A 128 21.09 -3.92 -10.02
CA LYS A 128 21.22 -4.67 -11.27
C LYS A 128 21.71 -6.06 -10.93
N GLN A 129 20.86 -7.07 -11.11
CA GLN A 129 21.27 -8.47 -11.10
C GLN A 129 22.16 -8.67 -12.34
N SER A 130 23.47 -8.63 -12.12
CA SER A 130 24.52 -8.87 -13.10
C SER A 130 24.87 -10.35 -13.17
#